data_AF-A0A963QPW0-F1
#
_entry.id   AF-A0A963QPW0-F1
#
_cell.length_a   1.000
_cell.length_b   1.000
_cell.length_c   1.000
_cell.angle_alpha   90.00
_cell.angle_beta   90.00
_cell.angle_gamma   90.00
#
_symmetry.space_group_name_H-M   'P 1'
#
loop_
_entity.id
_entity.type
_entity.pdbx_description
1 polymer ?
#
loop_
_entity_poly.entity_id
_entity_poly.type
_entity_poly.pdbx_seq_one_letter_code
_entity_poly.pdbx_strand_id
1 'polypeptide(L)'
;LVGTEPFWGGTVQGASMTYTTMENQEGWTFPVARFAGRAGIGFTGEMERKPIILTVTQGDCSDGMSDRTYPYTATLKIGDTVRTGCASTQQHPFTGPEHP
;
A
#
# COMPACT_ATOMS: atom_id res chain seq x y z
N LEU A 1 0.25 -0.55 -6.70
CA LEU A 1 -0.37 0.60 -6.03
C LEU A 1 -1.07 0.06 -4.79
N VAL A 2 -0.89 0.69 -3.63
CA VAL A 2 -1.56 0.30 -2.39
C VAL A 2 -2.16 1.53 -1.72
N GLY A 3 -3.32 1.37 -1.06
CA GLY A 3 -3.95 2.38 -0.22
C GLY A 3 -5.42 2.61 -0.55
N THR A 4 -6.26 2.59 0.50
CA THR A 4 -7.51 3.39 0.60
C THR A 4 -8.07 3.37 2.03
N GLU A 5 -8.47 4.57 2.45
CA GLU A 5 -9.04 5.08 3.71
C GLU A 5 -8.19 5.18 5.01
N PRO A 6 -8.21 6.37 5.67
CA PRO A 6 -8.54 7.69 5.12
C PRO A 6 -7.29 8.21 4.40
N PHE A 7 -7.29 8.09 3.07
CA PHE A 7 -6.43 8.79 2.12
C PHE A 7 -4.90 8.69 2.31
N TRP A 8 -4.37 7.48 2.18
CA TRP A 8 -2.94 7.28 1.99
C TRP A 8 -2.68 6.49 0.71
N GLY A 9 -1.54 6.76 0.07
CA GLY A 9 -1.07 6.06 -1.11
C GLY A 9 0.32 5.47 -0.86
N GLY A 10 0.57 4.30 -1.43
CA GLY A 10 1.87 3.65 -1.42
C GLY A 10 2.19 3.09 -2.80
N THR A 11 3.34 3.47 -3.34
CA THR A 11 3.86 2.91 -4.58
C THR A 11 5.25 2.34 -4.32
N VAL A 12 5.41 1.03 -4.52
CA VAL A 12 6.71 0.38 -4.46
C VAL A 12 7.23 0.17 -5.88
N GLN A 13 8.43 0.66 -6.16
CA GLN A 13 9.14 0.48 -7.42
C GLN A 13 10.56 -0.02 -7.10
N GLY A 14 10.86 -1.26 -7.49
CA GLY A 14 12.12 -1.91 -7.14
C GLY A 14 12.33 -2.00 -5.62
N ALA A 15 13.38 -1.35 -5.14
CA ALA A 15 13.74 -1.29 -3.72
C ALA A 15 13.39 0.07 -3.06
N SER A 16 12.49 0.85 -3.67
CA SER A 16 12.05 2.14 -3.16
C SER A 16 10.53 2.17 -3.01
N MET A 17 10.06 2.80 -1.94
CA MET A 17 8.65 3.07 -1.71
C MET A 17 8.42 4.57 -1.65
N THR A 18 7.39 5.04 -2.34
CA THR A 18 6.84 6.39 -2.20
C THR A 18 5.53 6.30 -1.43
N TYR A 19 5.46 7.00 -0.30
CA TYR A 19 4.27 7.11 0.55
C TYR A 19 3.67 8.52 0.41
N THR A 20 2.37 8.61 0.14
CA THR A 20 1.65 9.89 -0.03
C THR A 20 0.45 9.96 0.91
N THR A 21 0.07 11.18 1.30
CA THR A 21 -1.20 11.46 1.99
C THR A 21 -1.87 12.67 1.35
N MET A 22 -3.07 13.05 1.78
CA MET A 22 -3.70 14.29 1.28
C MET A 22 -2.89 15.53 1.62
N GLU A 23 -2.28 15.55 2.80
CA GLU A 23 -1.47 16.67 3.28
C GLU A 23 -0.11 16.74 2.59
N ASN A 24 0.41 15.60 2.10
CA ASN A 24 1.65 15.54 1.37
C ASN A 24 1.52 14.70 0.10
N GLN A 25 1.14 15.37 -0.99
CA GLN A 25 1.00 14.76 -2.30
C GLN A 25 2.34 14.51 -3.01
N GLU A 26 3.39 15.28 -2.67
CA GLU A 26 4.76 15.00 -3.15
C GLU A 26 5.26 13.66 -2.61
N GLY A 27 4.84 13.33 -1.39
CA GLY A 27 5.12 12.07 -0.73
C GLY A 27 6.55 11.97 -0.19
N TRP A 28 6.79 10.89 0.55
CA TRP A 28 8.11 10.53 1.06
C TRP A 28 8.61 9.32 0.32
N THR A 29 9.78 9.44 -0.30
CA THR A 29 10.44 8.32 -0.96
C THR A 29 11.58 7.81 -0.08
N PHE A 30 11.56 6.51 0.22
CA PHE A 30 12.54 5.87 1.09
C PHE A 30 12.84 4.44 0.61
N PRO A 31 14.05 3.92 0.90
CA PRO A 31 14.41 2.56 0.54
C PRO A 31 13.60 1.54 1.35
N VAL A 32 13.22 0.45 0.68
CA VAL A 32 12.54 -0.69 1.28
C VAL A 32 13.18 -2.00 0.85
N ALA A 33 13.25 -2.95 1.78
CA ALA A 33 13.64 -4.32 1.51
C ALA A 33 12.39 -5.20 1.37
N ARG A 34 12.30 -5.95 0.27
CA ARG A 34 11.25 -6.94 0.09
C ARG A 34 11.57 -8.19 0.91
N PHE A 35 10.57 -8.72 1.60
CA PHE A 35 10.65 -10.01 2.28
C PHE A 35 9.42 -10.86 1.95
N ALA A 36 9.60 -12.19 1.94
CA ALA A 36 8.49 -13.11 1.85
C ALA A 36 7.80 -13.18 3.22
N GLY A 37 6.57 -12.67 3.31
CA GLY A 37 5.73 -12.82 4.49
C GLY A 37 4.98 -14.14 4.43
N ARG A 38 4.57 -14.67 5.59
CA ARG A 38 3.77 -15.91 5.67
C ARG A 38 2.40 -15.81 4.96
N ALA A 39 1.90 -14.60 4.77
CA ALA A 39 0.59 -14.33 4.19
C ALA A 39 0.66 -13.57 2.84
N GLY A 40 1.86 -13.30 2.30
CA GLY A 40 2.00 -12.54 1.07
C GLY A 40 3.35 -11.85 0.92
N ILE A 41 3.37 -10.69 0.27
CA ILE A 41 4.59 -9.91 0.05
C ILE A 41 4.71 -8.85 1.14
N GLY A 42 5.87 -8.78 1.77
CA GLY A 42 6.20 -7.77 2.75
C GLY A 42 7.29 -6.81 2.25
N PHE A 43 7.23 -5.57 2.71
CA PHE A 43 8.30 -4.59 2.55
C PHE A 43 8.60 -3.94 3.90
N THR A 44 9.87 -3.84 4.25
CA THR A 44 10.32 -3.11 5.44
C THR A 44 11.22 -1.96 5.05
N GLY A 45 11.12 -0.83 5.75
CA GLY A 45 12.00 0.30 5.56
C GLY A 45 11.98 1.22 6.78
N GLU A 46 12.56 2.39 6.61
CA GLU A 46 12.54 3.44 7.62
C GLU A 46 12.25 4.77 6.92
N MET A 47 11.32 5.54 7.50
CA MET A 47 10.97 6.88 7.04
C MET A 47 11.07 7.81 8.24
N GLU A 48 11.97 8.79 8.18
CA GLU A 48 12.16 9.78 9.26
C GLU A 48 12.38 9.14 10.66
N ARG A 49 13.21 8.11 10.76
CA ARG A 49 13.44 7.32 11.98
C ARG A 49 12.23 6.54 12.51
N LYS A 50 11.17 6.42 11.70
CA LYS A 50 10.01 5.56 12.00
C LYS A 50 10.12 4.27 11.19
N PRO A 51 10.05 3.10 11.85
CA PRO A 51 10.04 1.83 11.14
C PRO A 51 8.76 1.71 10.30
N ILE A 52 8.94 1.27 9.06
CA ILE A 52 7.86 1.02 8.11
C ILE A 52 7.76 -0.48 7.86
N ILE A 53 6.54 -1.01 7.95
CA ILE A 53 6.22 -2.37 7.51
C ILE A 53 4.98 -2.31 6.63
N LEU A 54 5.12 -2.63 5.35
CA LEU A 54 4.00 -2.83 4.44
C LEU A 54 3.82 -4.32 4.19
N THR A 55 2.62 -4.84 4.44
CA THR A 55 2.24 -6.21 4.10
C THR A 55 1.15 -6.17 3.06
N VAL A 56 1.30 -6.94 1.98
CA VAL A 56 0.32 -7.10 0.90
C VAL A 56 -0.08 -8.57 0.85
N THR A 57 -1.34 -8.81 1.15
CA THR A 57 -1.94 -10.13 1.35
C THR A 57 -2.98 -10.37 0.26
N GLN A 58 -3.05 -11.58 -0.30
CA GLN A 58 -4.10 -11.89 -1.29
C GLN A 58 -5.48 -11.92 -0.63
N GLY A 59 -6.46 -11.30 -1.27
CA GLY A 59 -7.83 -11.23 -0.80
C GLY A 59 -8.62 -10.14 -1.51
N ASP A 60 -9.90 -10.40 -1.77
CA ASP A 60 -10.79 -9.43 -2.40
C ASP A 60 -11.02 -8.25 -1.44
N CYS A 61 -10.58 -7.07 -1.85
CA CYS A 61 -10.69 -5.83 -1.08
C CYS A 61 -11.52 -4.82 -1.86
N SER A 62 -12.59 -4.33 -1.25
CA SER A 62 -13.33 -3.17 -1.76
C SER A 62 -12.89 -1.95 -0.98
N ASP A 63 -12.67 -0.84 -1.68
CA ASP A 63 -12.36 0.45 -1.06
C ASP A 63 -13.60 1.16 -0.49
N GLY A 64 -14.77 0.50 -0.52
CA GLY A 64 -16.05 0.98 0.04
C GLY A 64 -16.68 2.18 -0.68
N MET A 65 -15.91 2.84 -1.54
CA MET A 65 -16.24 4.12 -2.18
C MET A 65 -16.38 3.99 -3.70
N SER A 66 -15.78 2.97 -4.30
CA SER A 66 -15.87 2.67 -5.73
C SER A 66 -16.44 1.27 -5.94
N ASP A 67 -17.01 1.01 -7.13
CA ASP A 67 -17.31 -0.35 -7.60
C ASP A 67 -16.03 -1.14 -7.99
N ARG A 68 -14.91 -0.85 -7.32
CA ARG A 68 -13.60 -1.44 -7.58
C ARG A 68 -13.34 -2.59 -6.63
N THR A 69 -12.89 -3.71 -7.18
CA THR A 69 -12.39 -4.84 -6.42
C THR A 69 -10.90 -4.98 -6.65
N TYR A 70 -10.15 -4.93 -5.56
CA TYR A 70 -8.71 -5.07 -5.55
C TYR A 70 -8.34 -6.51 -5.14
N PRO A 71 -7.37 -7.14 -5.82
CA PRO A 71 -7.01 -8.54 -5.54
C PRO A 71 -6.17 -8.73 -4.26
N TYR A 72 -5.81 -7.64 -3.58
CA TYR A 72 -5.04 -7.67 -2.36
C TYR A 72 -5.54 -6.70 -1.31
N THR A 73 -5.29 -7.07 -0.05
CA THR A 73 -5.35 -6.17 1.10
C THR A 73 -3.93 -5.70 1.45
N ALA A 74 -3.77 -4.41 1.71
CA ALA A 74 -2.55 -3.82 2.23
C ALA A 74 -2.70 -3.46 3.72
N THR A 75 -1.67 -3.72 4.50
CA THR A 75 -1.51 -3.24 5.87
C THR A 75 -0.18 -2.53 5.98
N LEU A 76 -0.23 -1.22 6.23
CA LEU A 76 0.93 -0.36 6.41
C LEU A 76 1.05 0.03 7.88
N LYS A 77 2.19 -0.28 8.49
CA LYS A 77 2.57 0.16 9.82
C LYS A 77 3.68 1.19 9.72
N ILE A 78 3.49 2.36 10.33
CA ILE A 78 4.44 3.47 10.42
C ILE A 78 4.63 3.80 11.90
N GLY A 79 5.73 3.35 12.51
CA GLY A 79 5.88 3.41 13.97
C GLY A 79 4.72 2.67 14.66
N ASP A 80 3.91 3.38 15.44
CA ASP A 80 2.73 2.84 16.13
C ASP A 80 1.42 2.97 15.34
N THR A 81 1.43 3.70 14.22
CA THR A 81 0.24 3.89 13.40
C THR A 81 0.08 2.72 12.43
N VAL A 82 -1.09 2.07 12.45
CA VAL A 82 -1.47 1.04 11.49
C VAL A 82 -2.54 1.61 10.56
N ARG A 83 -2.37 1.37 9.27
CA ARG A 83 -3.31 1.74 8.22
C ARG A 83 -3.61 0.49 7.41
N THR A 84 -4.88 0.27 7.13
CA THR A 84 -5.33 -0.78 6.20
C THR A 84 -5.77 -0.14 4.90
N GLY A 85 -5.80 -0.91 3.83
CA GLY A 85 -6.32 -0.44 2.56
C GLY A 85 -6.29 -1.54 1.51
N CYS A 86 -6.68 -1.20 0.30
CA CYS A 86 -6.65 -2.13 -0.82
C CYS A 86 -5.37 -2.01 -1.64
N ALA A 87 -5.03 -3.06 -2.40
CA ALA A 87 -3.80 -3.11 -3.16
C ALA A 87 -3.95 -3.83 -4.49
N SER A 88 -3.20 -3.35 -5.49
CA SER A 88 -3.09 -3.97 -6.80
C SER A 88 -1.62 -3.97 -7.27
N THR A 89 -1.29 -4.91 -8.14
CA THR A 89 0.02 -4.98 -8.79
C THR A 89 -0.15 -4.83 -10.30
N GLN A 90 0.93 -4.60 -11.04
CA GLN A 90 0.84 -4.59 -12.51
C GLN A 90 0.39 -5.94 -13.09
N GLN A 91 0.75 -7.05 -12.42
CA GLN A 91 0.34 -8.39 -12.84
C GLN A 91 -1.11 -8.72 -12.46
N HIS A 92 -1.60 -8.13 -11.38
CA HIS A 92 -2.96 -8.31 -10.88
C HIS A 92 -3.57 -6.93 -10.59
N PRO A 93 -4.10 -6.26 -11.63
CA PRO A 93 -4.78 -4.98 -11.49
C PRO A 93 -6.09 -5.16 -10.73
N PHE A 94 -6.65 -4.05 -10.25
CA PHE A 94 -8.03 -4.05 -9.75
C PHE A 94 -9.02 -4.24 -10.92
N THR A 95 -10.21 -4.72 -10.61
CA THR A 95 -11.34 -4.80 -11.54
C THR A 95 -12.37 -3.74 -11.19
N GLY A 96 -13.11 -3.22 -12.18
CA GLY A 96 -14.08 -2.13 -12.00
C GLY A 96 -13.74 -0.88 -12.83
N PRO A 97 -14.58 0.16 -12.77
CA PRO A 97 -14.42 1.35 -13.61
C PRO A 97 -13.16 2.15 -13.27
N GLU A 98 -12.43 2.57 -14.31
CA GLU A 98 -11.23 3.41 -14.22
C GLU A 98 -11.52 4.84 -13.73
N HIS A 99 -12.76 5.30 -13.89
CA HIS A 99 -13.30 6.56 -13.38
C HIS A 99 -14.69 6.31 -12.76
N PRO A 100 -14.94 6.70 -11.49
CA PRO A 100 -16.29 6.77 -10.93
C PRO A 100 -17.17 7.79 -11.67
#